data_AF-A0A2V6FFI0-F1
#
_entry.id   AF-A0A2V6FFI0-F1
#
_cell.length_a   1.000
_cell.length_b   1.000
_cell.length_c   1.000
_cell.angle_alpha   90.00
_cell.angle_beta   90.00
_cell.angle_gamma   90.00
#
_symmetry.space_group_name_H-M   'P 1'
#
loop_
_entity.id
_entity.type
_entity.pdbx_description
1 polymer ?
#
loop_
_entity_poly.entity_id
_entity_poly.type
_entity_poly.pdbx_seq_one_letter_code
_entity_poly.pdbx_strand_id
1 'polypeptide(L)' 'QVELLLAMPDPPDQKPAEWLALVAAWRIKYQQNQDAAVLALKRLIQLYPQSPQAFAAQRRLSLMETEEKFRKTRPAN' A
#
# COMPACT_ATOMS: atom_id res chain seq x y z
N GLN A 1 19.08 12.99 -4.24
CA GLN A 1 18.79 14.26 -3.53
C GLN A 1 17.31 14.30 -3.13
N VAL A 2 16.97 13.70 -1.98
CA VAL A 2 15.61 13.76 -1.37
C VAL A 2 15.69 14.25 0.09
N GLU A 3 16.91 14.48 0.60
CA GLU A 3 17.16 14.79 2.02
C GLU A 3 16.88 16.26 2.39
N LEU A 4 16.64 17.14 1.41
CA LEU A 4 16.40 18.57 1.66
C LEU A 4 14.93 18.93 1.91
N LEU A 5 14.00 17.98 1.79
CA LEU A 5 12.57 18.22 2.07
C LEU A 5 12.17 17.98 3.53
N LEU A 6 13.11 17.57 4.40
CA LEU A 6 12.87 17.29 5.83
C LEU A 6 13.16 18.47 6.77
N ALA A 7 13.56 19.63 6.24
CA ALA A 7 14.03 20.78 7.02
C ALA A 7 12.97 21.88 7.24
N MET A 8 11.67 21.58 7.22
CA MET A 8 10.63 22.53 7.59
C MET A 8 9.93 22.13 8.90
N PRO A 9 9.92 23.00 9.92
CA PRO A 9 9.17 22.81 11.15
C PRO A 9 7.77 23.39 10.98
N ASP A 10 6.84 22.58 10.48
CA ASP A 10 5.41 22.77 10.71
C ASP A 10 4.76 21.37 10.70
N PRO A 11 4.12 20.91 11.77
CA PRO A 11 3.50 19.61 11.80
C PRO A 11 2.05 19.71 11.31
N PRO A 12 1.71 19.20 10.12
CA PRO A 12 0.43 18.59 9.93
C PRO A 12 0.56 17.12 10.32
N ASP A 13 0.00 16.78 11.47
CA ASP A 13 -0.34 15.41 11.93
C ASP A 13 -1.18 14.61 10.89
N GLN A 14 -1.53 15.25 9.77
CA GLN A 14 -2.14 14.69 8.58
C GLN A 14 -1.09 14.74 7.48
N LYS A 15 -0.37 13.67 7.17
CA LYS A 15 -0.77 12.76 6.08
C LYS A 15 0.15 11.54 5.93
N PRO A 16 0.77 10.97 6.98
CA PRO A 16 1.61 9.79 6.78
C PRO A 16 0.83 8.60 6.18
N ALA A 17 -0.48 8.49 6.45
CA ALA A 17 -1.36 7.53 5.78
C ALA A 17 -1.56 7.81 4.27
N GLU A 18 -1.66 9.08 3.87
CA GLU A 18 -1.81 9.48 2.46
C GLU A 18 -0.53 9.21 1.68
N TRP A 19 0.63 9.48 2.29
CA TRP A 19 1.95 9.13 1.74
C TRP A 19 2.12 7.62 1.57
N LEU A 20 1.75 6.82 2.58
CA LEU A 20 1.80 5.36 2.47
C LEU A 20 0.85 4.83 1.38
N ALA A 21 -0.33 5.43 1.23
CA ALA A 21 -1.29 5.06 0.18
C ALA A 21 -0.74 5.37 -1.23
N LEU A 22 -0.10 6.53 -1.41
CA LEU A 22 0.57 6.91 -2.66
C LEU A 22 1.72 5.97 -3.01
N VAL A 23 2.56 5.63 -2.03
CA VAL A 23 3.66 4.67 -2.21
C VAL A 23 3.13 3.28 -2.60
N ALA A 24 2.06 2.81 -1.97
CA ALA A 24 1.44 1.53 -2.31
C ALA A 24 0.86 1.54 -3.74
N ALA A 25 0.16 2.61 -4.14
CA ALA A 25 -0.36 2.76 -5.50
C ALA A 25 0.75 2.77 -6.55
N TRP A 26 1.87 3.44 -6.28
CA TRP A 26 3.05 3.47 -7.14
C TRP A 26 3.71 2.09 -7.28
N ARG A 27 3.90 1.35 -6.20
CA ARG A 27 4.50 0.00 -6.23
C ARG A 27 3.66 -0.98 -7.05
N ILE A 28 2.33 -0.92 -6.90
CA ILE A 28 1.39 -1.74 -7.69
C ILE A 28 1.49 -1.37 -9.17
N LYS A 29 1.54 -0.07 -9.49
CA LYS A 29 1.51 0.41 -10.88
C LYS A 29 2.83 0.21 -11.62
N TYR A 30 3.98 0.29 -10.94
CA TYR A 30 5.28 0.37 -11.62
C TYR A 30 6.26 -0.75 -11.32
N GLN A 31 6.16 -1.45 -10.17
CA GLN A 31 7.21 -2.42 -9.80
C GLN A 31 6.86 -3.88 -10.10
N GLN A 32 5.61 -4.20 -10.46
CA GLN A 32 5.10 -5.59 -10.52
C GLN A 32 5.44 -6.43 -9.27
N ASN A 33 5.87 -5.79 -8.19
CA ASN A 33 6.36 -6.42 -6.98
C ASN A 33 5.19 -6.49 -5.99
N GLN A 34 4.37 -7.51 -6.21
CA GLN A 34 3.15 -7.75 -5.44
C GLN A 34 3.46 -7.90 -3.94
N ASP A 35 4.59 -8.53 -3.60
CA ASP A 35 5.02 -8.74 -2.22
C ASP A 35 5.33 -7.42 -1.49
N ALA A 36 6.09 -6.54 -2.16
CA ALA A 36 6.39 -5.21 -1.62
C ALA A 36 5.13 -4.33 -1.47
N ALA A 37 4.14 -4.51 -2.35
CA ALA A 37 2.85 -3.83 -2.24
C ALA A 37 2.04 -4.36 -1.05
N VAL A 38 1.99 -5.67 -0.84
CA VAL A 38 1.29 -6.30 0.31
C VAL A 38 1.89 -5.82 1.63
N LEU A 39 3.22 -5.77 1.76
CA LEU A 39 3.89 -5.29 2.96
C LEU A 39 3.56 -3.81 3.26
N ALA A 40 3.54 -2.96 2.23
CA ALA A 40 3.18 -1.55 2.39
C ALA A 40 1.73 -1.37 2.84
N LEU A 41 0.79 -2.13 2.27
CA LEU A 41 -0.62 -2.10 2.65
C LEU A 41 -0.84 -2.59 4.09
N LYS A 42 -0.17 -3.67 4.50
CA LYS A 42 -0.22 -4.18 5.89
C LYS A 42 0.32 -3.15 6.89
N ARG A 43 1.42 -2.49 6.56
CA ARG A 43 2.01 -1.45 7.41
C ARG A 43 1.11 -0.21 7.51
N LEU A 44 0.43 0.16 6.44
CA LEU A 44 -0.58 1.23 6.45
C LEU A 44 -1.73 0.92 7.40
N ILE A 45 -2.24 -0.32 7.38
CA ILE A 45 -3.32 -0.76 8.28
C ILE A 45 -2.85 -0.78 9.73
N GLN A 46 -1.63 -1.26 10.00
CA GLN A 46 -1.08 -1.31 11.36
C GLN A 46 -0.85 0.08 11.95
N LEU A 47 -0.34 1.02 11.16
CA LEU A 47 -0.02 2.36 11.63
C LEU A 47 -1.24 3.29 11.68
N TYR A 48 -2.21 3.09 10.78
CA TYR A 48 -3.37 3.98 10.62
C TYR A 48 -4.70 3.21 10.49
N PRO A 49 -5.07 2.35 11.46
CA PRO A 49 -6.20 1.42 11.32
C PRO A 49 -7.56 2.10 11.13
N GLN A 50 -7.73 3.31 11.65
CA GLN A 50 -8.98 4.08 11.56
C GLN A 50 -9.03 5.01 10.33
N SER A 51 -8.00 4.99 9.48
CA SER A 51 -7.96 5.83 8.29
C SER A 51 -8.80 5.24 7.13
N PRO A 52 -9.43 6.08 6.29
CA PRO A 52 -10.08 5.62 5.06
C PRO A 52 -9.15 4.78 4.16
N GLN A 53 -7.86 5.11 4.19
CA GLN A 53 -6.81 4.42 3.45
C GLN A 53 -6.60 2.99 3.97
N ALA A 54 -6.74 2.74 5.28
CA ALA A 54 -6.67 1.39 5.83
C ALA A 54 -7.84 0.53 5.37
N PHE A 55 -9.04 1.10 5.27
CA PHE A 55 -10.19 0.39 4.70
C PHE A 55 -9.96 0.04 3.22
N ALA A 56 -9.45 0.99 2.43
CA ALA A 56 -9.09 0.75 1.04
C ALA A 56 -7.97 -0.29 0.90
N ALA A 57 -6.98 -0.28 1.79
CA ALA A 57 -5.88 -1.23 1.81
C ALA A 57 -6.35 -2.66 2.13
N GLN A 58 -7.26 -2.83 3.09
CA GLN A 58 -7.87 -4.13 3.42
C GLN A 58 -8.61 -4.71 2.21
N ARG A 59 -9.45 -3.90 1.55
CA ARG A 59 -10.17 -4.29 0.33
C ARG A 59 -9.20 -4.74 -0.77
N ARG A 60 -8.09 -4.02 -0.96
CA ARG A 60 -7.09 -4.35 -1.98
C ARG A 60 -6.36 -5.66 -1.68
N LEU A 61 -6.02 -5.90 -0.41
CA LEU A 61 -5.40 -7.16 0.02
C LEU A 61 -6.33 -8.36 -0.24
N SER A 62 -7.61 -8.28 0.14
CA SER A 62 -8.56 -9.37 -0.11
C SER A 62 -8.74 -9.68 -1.59
N LEU A 63 -8.73 -8.66 -2.46
CA LEU A 63 -8.78 -8.85 -3.91
C LEU A 63 -7.51 -9.54 -4.42
N MET A 64 -6.33 -9.12 -3.96
CA MET A 64 -5.05 -9.74 -4.35
C MET A 64 -4.96 -11.22 -3.94
N GLU A 65 -5.40 -11.56 -2.73
CA GLU A 65 -5.46 -12.96 -2.27
C GLU A 65 -6.39 -13.81 -3.14
N THR A 66 -7.52 -13.23 -3.54
CA THR A 66 -8.49 -13.88 -4.43
C THR A 66 -7.88 -14.11 -5.81
N GLU A 67 -7.23 -13.09 -6.40
CA GLU A 67 -6.55 -13.20 -7.70
C GLU A 67 -5.38 -14.19 -7.69
N GLU A 68 -4.64 -14.28 -6.58
CA GLU A 68 -3.59 -15.29 -6.43
C GLU A 68 -4.17 -16.71 -6.39
N LYS A 69 -5.25 -16.93 -5.64
CA LYS A 69 -5.95 -18.23 -5.61
C LYS A 69 -6.44 -18.61 -7.01
N PHE A 70 -7.10 -17.69 -7.71
CA PHE A 70 -7.57 -17.93 -9.08
C PHE A 70 -6.44 -18.25 -10.06
N ARG A 71 -5.28 -17.59 -9.94
CA ARG A 71 -4.10 -17.91 -10.76
C ARG A 71 -3.55 -19.32 -10.46
N LYS A 72 -3.52 -19.74 -9.20
CA LYS A 72 -3.06 -21.08 -8.81
C LYS A 72 -4.02 -22.19 -9.24
N THR A 73 -5.32 -21.90 -9.36
CA THR A 73 -6.35 -22.89 -9.76
C THR A 73 -6.57 -23.01 -11.27
N ARG A 74 -5.98 -22.14 -12.09
CA ARG A 74 -6.09 -22.25 -13.56
C ARG A 74 -5.04 -23.26 -14.04
N PRO A 75 -5.40 -24.49 -14.45
CA PRO A 75 -4.44 -25.37 -15.10
C PRO A 75 -3.98 -24.68 -16.39
N ALA A 76 -2.66 -24.63 -16.58
CA ALA A 76 -2.08 -24.29 -17.88
C ALA A 76 -2.59 -25.34 -18.86
N ASN A 77 -3.44 -24.91 -19.79
CA ASN A 77 -4.00 -25.73 -20.86
C ASN A 77 -3.42 -25.24 -22.18
#